data_AF-A0A8J3MRI4-F1
#
_entry.id   AF-A0A8J3MRI4-F1
#
_cell.length_a   1.000
_cell.length_b   1.000
_cell.length_c   1.000
_cell.angle_alpha   90.00
_cell.angle_beta   90.00
_cell.angle_gamma   90.00
#
_symmetry.space_group_name_H-M   'P 1'
#
loop_
_entity.id
_entity.type
_entity.pdbx_description
1 polymer ?
#
loop_
_entity_poly.entity_id
_entity_poly.type
_entity_poly.pdbx_seq_one_letter_code
_entity_poly.pdbx_strand_id
1 'polypeptide(L)' 'MPKKGELSKTARASLANREAVNHLTDRVCAQCGERIMLTELQPVKVLGAGMKYYHKDHYKIG' A
#
# COMPACT_ATOMS: atom_id res chain seq x y z
N MET A 1 15.86 -26.45 -14.84
CA MET A 1 14.80 -25.43 -15.02
C MET A 1 13.48 -25.99 -14.50
N PRO A 2 12.94 -25.54 -13.35
CA PRO A 2 11.68 -26.06 -12.83
C PRO A 2 10.46 -25.46 -13.57
N LYS A 3 9.47 -26.31 -13.82
CA LYS A 3 8.29 -26.08 -14.65
C LYS A 3 7.28 -25.12 -13.98
N LYS A 4 6.67 -24.26 -14.81
CA LYS A 4 5.46 -23.49 -14.51
C LYS A 4 4.40 -24.42 -13.89
N GLY A 5 4.00 -24.21 -12.63
CA GLY A 5 2.78 -24.87 -12.13
C GLY A 5 2.64 -25.08 -10.62
N GLU A 6 3.71 -25.15 -9.84
CA GLU A 6 3.58 -25.35 -8.39
C GLU A 6 4.07 -24.12 -7.63
N LEU A 7 3.13 -23.20 -7.38
CA LEU A 7 3.29 -22.21 -6.32
C LEU A 7 3.52 -22.97 -5.01
N SER A 8 4.78 -22.96 -4.58
CA SER A 8 5.25 -23.55 -3.34
C SER A 8 4.30 -23.21 -2.19
N LYS A 9 4.00 -24.18 -1.33
CA LYS A 9 3.09 -24.02 -0.17
C LYS A 9 3.49 -22.83 0.71
N THR A 10 4.78 -22.48 0.73
CA THR A 10 5.31 -21.28 1.40
C THR A 10 4.93 -19.97 0.71
N ALA A 11 4.86 -19.92 -0.62
CA ALA A 11 4.44 -18.74 -1.37
C ALA A 11 2.95 -18.40 -1.14
N ARG A 12 2.10 -19.42 -0.99
CA ARG A 12 0.68 -19.24 -0.64
C ARG A 12 0.49 -18.69 0.79
N ALA A 13 1.26 -19.18 1.76
CA ALA A 13 1.22 -18.68 3.13
C ALA A 13 1.69 -17.22 3.23
N SER A 14 2.72 -16.84 2.46
CA SER A 14 3.22 -15.45 2.44
C SER A 14 2.25 -14.46 1.78
N LEU A 15 1.39 -14.89 0.87
CA LEU A 15 0.35 -14.04 0.28
C LEU A 15 -0.79 -13.79 1.27
N ALA A 16 -1.29 -14.84 1.94
CA ALA A 16 -2.36 -14.72 2.93
C ALA A 16 -1.99 -13.81 4.11
N ASN A 17 -0.71 -13.78 4.51
CA ASN A 17 -0.25 -12.92 5.60
C ASN A 17 -0.17 -11.43 5.20
N ARG A 18 -0.12 -11.10 3.90
CA ARG A 18 -0.17 -9.70 3.42
C ARG A 18 -1.59 -9.16 3.42
N GLU A 19 -2.59 -10.01 3.15
CA GLU A 19 -4.01 -9.64 3.21
C GLU A 19 -4.47 -9.39 4.66
N ALA A 20 -3.95 -10.17 5.62
CA ALA A 20 -4.30 -10.03 7.04
C ALA A 20 -3.82 -8.72 7.70
N VAL A 21 -2.89 -7.99 7.07
CA VAL A 21 -2.33 -6.73 7.61
C VAL A 21 -2.98 -5.51 6.95
N ASN A 22 -3.95 -5.68 6.05
CA ASN A 22 -4.68 -4.52 5.54
C ASN A 22 -5.62 -3.96 6.62
N HIS A 23 -5.24 -2.83 7.20
CA HIS A 23 -6.00 -2.13 8.22
C HIS A 23 -6.06 -0.65 7.90
N LEU A 24 -7.02 0.04 8.52
CA LEU A 24 -7.11 1.49 8.47
C LEU A 24 -5.92 2.07 9.25
N THR A 25 -5.11 2.89 8.59
CA THR A 25 -3.95 3.53 9.22
C THR A 25 -4.35 4.82 9.93
N ASP A 26 -3.51 5.28 10.85
CA ASP A 26 -3.65 6.61 11.48
C ASP A 26 -3.26 7.77 10.53
N ARG A 27 -2.89 7.46 9.28
CA ARG A 27 -2.49 8.46 8.29
C ARG A 27 -3.73 8.99 7.58
N VAL A 28 -3.74 10.31 7.39
CA VAL A 28 -4.83 11.04 6.74
C VAL A 28 -4.39 11.50 5.37
N CYS A 29 -5.26 11.31 4.36
CA CYS A 29 -5.01 11.77 3.01
C CYS A 29 -4.98 13.29 2.97
N ALA A 30 -3.88 13.84 2.46
CA ALA A 30 -3.70 15.29 2.33
C ALA A 30 -4.62 15.95 1.28
N GLN A 31 -5.36 15.16 0.47
CA GLN A 31 -6.28 15.66 -0.55
C GLN A 31 -7.75 15.62 -0.11
N CYS A 32 -8.24 14.51 0.46
CA CYS A 32 -9.65 14.36 0.87
C CYS A 32 -9.89 14.45 2.38
N GLY A 33 -8.84 14.37 3.21
CA GLY A 33 -8.97 14.44 4.67
C GLY A 33 -9.47 13.15 5.34
N GLU A 34 -9.60 12.05 4.60
CA GLU A 34 -10.01 10.75 5.15
C GLU A 34 -8.82 9.89 5.58
N ARG A 35 -9.07 8.93 6.47
CA ARG A 35 -8.07 7.93 6.88
C ARG A 35 -7.79 6.96 5.75
N ILE A 36 -6.53 6.56 5.62
CA ILE A 36 -6.07 5.75 4.49
C ILE A 36 -5.91 4.28 4.90
N MET A 37 -6.43 3.37 4.09
CA MET A 37 -6.14 1.94 4.22
C MET A 37 -4.67 1.66 3.90
N LEU A 38 -4.03 0.72 4.61
CA LEU A 38 -2.62 0.39 4.38
C LEU A 38 -2.35 0.00 2.92
N THR A 39 -3.28 -0.69 2.27
CA THR A 39 -3.17 -1.07 0.85
C THR A 39 -3.22 0.12 -0.11
N GLU A 40 -3.81 1.23 0.29
CA GLU A 40 -4.01 2.44 -0.52
C GLU A 40 -3.08 3.58 -0.11
N LEU A 41 -2.27 3.39 0.93
CA LEU A 41 -1.33 4.36 1.44
C LEU A 41 -0.22 4.62 0.44
N GLN A 42 -0.23 5.82 -0.14
CA GLN A 42 0.82 6.34 -1.00
C GLN A 42 1.61 7.42 -0.26
N PRO A 43 2.81 7.11 0.26
CA PRO A 43 3.70 8.11 0.85
C PRO A 43 4.43 8.89 -0.24
N VAL A 44 4.46 10.22 -0.11
CA VAL A 44 5.07 11.15 -1.06
C VAL A 44 5.96 12.12 -0.32
N LYS A 45 7.23 12.19 -0.69
CA LYS A 45 8.17 13.17 -0.13
C LYS A 45 8.04 14.48 -0.90
N VAL A 46 7.53 15.51 -0.25
CA VAL A 46 7.40 16.86 -0.82
C VAL A 46 8.60 17.70 -0.34
N LEU A 47 9.37 18.22 -1.30
CA LEU A 47 10.49 19.12 -1.01
C LEU A 47 9.97 20.36 -0.25
N GLY A 48 10.58 20.68 0.90
CA GLY A 48 10.19 21.81 1.76
C GLY A 48 9.01 21.56 2.71
N ALA A 49 8.20 20.51 2.53
CA ALA A 49 7.04 20.21 3.40
C ALA A 49 7.10 18.84 4.10
N GLY A 50 8.09 18.00 3.78
CA GLY A 50 8.28 16.69 4.40
C GLY A 50 7.45 15.58 3.75
N MET A 51 7.10 14.55 4.52
CA MET A 51 6.32 13.41 4.03
C MET A 51 4.82 13.74 4.07
N LYS A 52 4.15 13.56 2.93
CA LYS A 52 2.69 13.61 2.81
C LYS A 52 2.14 12.25 2.45
N TYR A 53 0.92 11.97 2.86
CA TYR A 53 0.24 10.70 2.61
C TYR A 53 -1.00 10.95 1.76
N TYR A 54 -1.19 10.09 0.77
CA TYR A 54 -2.30 10.16 -0.17
C TYR A 54 -2.91 8.77 -0.36
N HIS A 55 -4.16 8.73 -0.80
CA HIS A 55 -4.68 7.55 -1.48
C HIS A 55 -3.97 7.40 -2.82
N LYS A 56 -3.78 6.17 -3.30
CA LYS A 56 -3.20 5.90 -4.63
C LYS A 56 -3.93 6.66 -5.75
N ASP A 57 -5.27 6.70 -5.70
CA ASP A 57 -6.10 7.43 -6.67
C ASP A 57 -5.98 8.96 -6.59
N HIS A 58 -5.64 9.48 -5.43
CA HIS A 58 -5.45 10.92 -5.20
C HIS A 58 -4.07 11.39 -5.64
N TYR A 59 -3.07 10.51 -5.57
CA TYR A 59 -1.75 10.84 -6.05
C TYR A 59 -1.63 10.70 -7.57
N LYS A 60 -2.05 11.74 -8.30
CA LYS A 60 -1.80 11.89 -9.74
C LYS A 60 -0.54 12.73 -9.94
N ILE A 61 0.56 12.08 -10.32
CA ILE A 61 1.70 12.77 -10.93
C ILE A 61 1.24 13.17 -12.33
N GLY A 62 1.04 14.47 -12.55
CA GLY A 62 0.91 15.06 -13.89
C GLY A 62 2.26 15.17 -14.56
#